data_AF-A0A164D9P0-F1
#
_entry.id   AF-A0A164D9P0-F1
#
_cell.length_a   1.000
_cell.length_b   1.000
_cell.length_c   1.000
_cell.angle_alpha   90.00
_cell.angle_beta   90.00
_cell.angle_gamma   90.00
#
_symmetry.space_group_name_H-M   'P 1'
#
loop_
_entity.id
_entity.type
_entity.pdbx_description
1 polymer ?
#
loop_
_entity_poly.entity_id
_entity_poly.type
_entity_poly.pdbx_seq_one_letter_code
_entity_poly.pdbx_strand_id
1 'polypeptide(L)'
;ALTWHEEIGTNIPLWADWLNNLRGTFEIQLTESQWQIQVEERKQLPNETGSAYVLDKVKLCRRRAIPINDGEMIPFLIRGLIRPEIRSVMMGNPPATVNAFLTELRRLESISESPTDSTA
;
A
#
# COMPACT_ATOMS: atom_id res chain seq x y z
N ALA A 1 19.37 10.10 -14.78
CA ALA A 1 20.06 9.14 -13.88
C ALA A 1 21.54 8.98 -14.24
N LEU A 2 21.89 8.66 -15.51
CA LEU A 2 23.29 8.46 -15.94
C LEU A 2 24.20 9.67 -15.63
N THR A 3 23.86 10.86 -16.14
CA THR A 3 24.64 12.08 -15.90
C THR A 3 24.84 12.40 -14.42
N TRP A 4 23.80 12.22 -13.60
CA TRP A 4 23.92 12.39 -12.15
C TRP A 4 24.89 11.40 -11.53
N HIS A 5 24.87 10.14 -11.99
CA HIS A 5 25.78 9.12 -11.46
C HIS A 5 27.22 9.47 -11.81
N GLU A 6 27.49 9.84 -13.06
CA GLU A 6 28.82 10.22 -13.54
C GLU A 6 29.40 11.42 -12.78
N GLU A 7 28.60 12.46 -12.56
CA GLU A 7 29.03 13.71 -11.95
C GLU A 7 29.04 13.71 -10.40
N ILE A 8 28.06 13.04 -9.78
CA ILE A 8 27.83 13.09 -8.33
C ILE A 8 27.96 11.70 -7.70
N GLY A 9 27.29 10.71 -8.27
CA GLY A 9 27.20 9.36 -7.68
C GLY A 9 28.55 8.65 -7.56
N THR A 10 29.48 8.87 -8.49
CA THR A 10 30.84 8.32 -8.46
C THR A 10 31.65 8.77 -7.24
N ASN A 11 31.30 9.92 -6.64
CA ASN A 11 32.01 10.51 -5.50
C ASN A 11 31.45 10.08 -4.13
N ILE A 12 30.43 9.21 -4.09
CA ILE A 12 29.81 8.74 -2.85
C ILE A 12 30.22 7.27 -2.59
N PRO A 13 31.26 7.01 -1.77
CA PRO A 13 31.86 5.67 -1.67
C PRO A 13 31.05 4.70 -0.81
N LEU A 14 30.22 5.22 0.09
CA LEU A 14 29.38 4.39 0.96
C LEU A 14 28.06 4.08 0.27
N TRP A 15 27.76 2.79 0.11
CA TRP A 15 26.54 2.33 -0.55
C TRP A 15 25.27 2.92 0.06
N ALA A 16 25.18 3.01 1.39
CA ALA A 16 24.02 3.57 2.07
C ALA A 16 23.81 5.06 1.71
N ASP A 17 24.88 5.84 1.69
CA ASP A 17 24.84 7.27 1.36
C ASP A 17 24.58 7.50 -0.12
N TRP A 18 25.12 6.64 -0.98
CA TRP A 18 24.88 6.65 -2.41
C TRP A 18 23.40 6.41 -2.69
N LEU A 19 22.82 5.39 -2.05
CA LEU A 19 21.42 5.03 -2.21
C LEU A 19 20.49 6.10 -1.63
N ASN A 20 20.84 6.71 -0.49
CA ASN A 20 20.11 7.85 0.06
C ASN A 20 20.13 9.06 -0.87
N ASN A 21 21.28 9.37 -1.48
CA ASN A 21 21.40 10.47 -2.43
C ASN A 21 20.66 10.21 -3.74
N LEU A 22 20.72 8.98 -4.25
CA LEU A 22 19.95 8.57 -5.43
C LEU A 22 18.45 8.77 -5.18
N ARG A 23 17.94 8.28 -4.05
CA ARG A 23 16.55 8.50 -3.63
C ARG A 23 16.25 9.98 -3.48
N GLY A 24 17.04 10.73 -2.72
CA GLY A 24 16.81 12.17 -2.52
C GLY A 24 16.81 13.00 -3.80
N THR A 25 17.56 12.57 -4.83
CA THR A 25 17.63 13.27 -6.12
C THR A 25 16.44 12.96 -7.02
N PHE A 26 15.99 11.71 -7.06
CA PHE A 26 15.04 11.24 -8.08
C PHE A 26 13.66 10.84 -7.54
N GLU A 27 13.54 10.57 -6.25
CA GLU A 27 12.27 10.21 -5.63
C GLU A 27 11.43 11.48 -5.49
N ILE A 28 10.30 11.51 -6.20
CA ILE A 28 9.30 12.58 -6.02
C ILE A 28 8.71 12.41 -4.62
N GLN A 29 9.17 13.24 -3.69
CA GLN A 29 8.60 13.38 -2.36
C GLN A 29 7.27 14.13 -2.49
N LEU A 30 6.18 13.44 -2.14
CA LEU A 30 4.87 14.05 -2.09
C LEU A 30 4.79 14.95 -0.85
N THR A 31 4.14 16.11 -0.97
CA THR A 31 3.70 16.81 0.24
C THR A 31 2.70 15.93 0.99
N GLU A 32 2.53 16.14 2.30
CA GLU A 32 1.55 15.38 3.10
C GLU A 32 0.15 15.46 2.48
N SER A 33 -0.24 16.62 1.96
CA SER A 33 -1.53 16.79 1.27
C SER A 33 -1.64 15.99 -0.03
N GLN A 34 -0.60 16.01 -0.87
CA GLN A 34 -0.56 15.23 -2.12
C GLN A 34 -0.59 13.73 -1.84
N TRP A 35 0.18 13.29 -0.84
CA TRP A 35 0.21 11.90 -0.40
C TRP A 35 -1.17 11.46 0.10
N GLN A 36 -1.79 12.26 0.97
CA GLN A 36 -3.11 11.97 1.53
C GLN A 36 -4.17 11.83 0.44
N ILE A 37 -4.18 12.73 -0.55
CA ILE A 37 -5.10 12.66 -1.69
C ILE A 37 -4.90 11.34 -2.45
N GLN A 38 -3.66 11.02 -2.83
CA GLN A 38 -3.38 9.80 -3.60
C GLN A 38 -3.75 8.53 -2.83
N VAL A 39 -3.44 8.47 -1.53
CA VAL A 39 -3.77 7.31 -0.69
C VAL A 39 -5.28 7.15 -0.54
N GLU A 40 -6.03 8.24 -0.38
CA GLU A 40 -7.49 8.15 -0.27
C GLU A 40 -8.15 7.77 -1.59
N GLU A 41 -7.68 8.32 -2.71
CA GLU A 41 -8.19 8.02 -4.06
C GLU A 41 -7.87 6.60 -4.52
N ARG A 42 -6.79 6.00 -4.00
CA ARG A 42 -6.46 4.61 -4.31
C ARG A 42 -7.44 3.64 -3.65
N LYS A 43 -8.52 3.33 -4.37
CA LYS A 43 -9.52 2.30 -4.05
C LYS A 43 -9.29 1.06 -4.92
N GLN A 44 -9.73 -0.10 -4.44
CA GLN A 44 -9.73 -1.35 -5.19
C GLN A 44 -10.68 -1.22 -6.38
N LEU A 45 -10.19 -1.58 -7.57
CA LEU A 45 -11.00 -1.55 -8.79
C LEU A 45 -11.92 -2.78 -8.90
N PRO A 46 -13.04 -2.72 -9.65
CA PRO A 46 -13.97 -3.85 -9.79
C PRO A 46 -13.34 -5.16 -10.29
N ASN A 47 -12.33 -5.06 -11.15
CA ASN A 47 -11.64 -6.21 -11.75
C ASN A 47 -10.25 -6.44 -11.14
N GLU A 48 -9.97 -5.84 -9.99
CA GLU A 48 -8.69 -5.95 -9.29
C GLU A 48 -8.81 -6.89 -8.09
N THR A 49 -7.87 -7.84 -7.99
CA THR A 49 -7.80 -8.73 -6.83
C THR A 49 -7.44 -7.95 -5.57
N GLY A 50 -7.97 -8.37 -4.41
CA GLY A 50 -7.69 -7.70 -3.14
C GLY A 50 -6.19 -7.63 -2.83
N SER A 51 -5.43 -8.67 -3.17
CA SER A 51 -3.98 -8.70 -2.98
C SER A 51 -3.23 -7.71 -3.86
N ALA A 52 -3.57 -7.58 -5.14
CA ALA A 52 -2.96 -6.60 -6.03
C ALA A 52 -3.22 -5.17 -5.53
N TYR A 53 -4.47 -4.90 -5.16
CA TYR A 53 -4.88 -3.64 -4.54
C TYR A 53 -4.03 -3.31 -3.29
N VAL A 54 -3.94 -4.24 -2.34
CA VAL A 54 -3.23 -4.02 -1.07
C VAL A 54 -1.75 -3.75 -1.33
N LEU A 55 -1.09 -4.57 -2.14
CA LEU A 55 0.35 -4.42 -2.39
C LEU A 55 0.69 -3.08 -3.01
N ASP A 56 -0.13 -2.61 -3.96
CA ASP A 56 0.09 -1.30 -4.57
C ASP A 56 -0.25 -0.15 -3.63
N LYS A 57 -1.31 -0.28 -2.82
CA LYS A 57 -1.64 0.74 -1.83
C LYS A 57 -0.59 0.83 -0.71
N VAL A 58 0.01 -0.29 -0.30
CA VAL A 58 1.14 -0.33 0.65
C VAL A 58 2.34 0.43 0.10
N LYS A 59 2.71 0.21 -1.16
CA LYS A 59 3.79 0.96 -1.82
C LYS A 59 3.50 2.46 -1.79
N LEU A 60 2.26 2.86 -2.11
CA LEU A 60 1.85 4.26 -2.08
C LEU A 60 1.89 4.86 -0.66
N CYS A 61 1.40 4.14 0.35
CA CYS A 61 1.47 4.58 1.74
C CYS A 61 2.91 4.82 2.19
N ARG A 62 3.86 3.96 1.75
CA ARG A 62 5.28 4.09 2.08
C ARG A 62 6.01 5.23 1.36
N ARG A 63 5.37 5.91 0.41
CA ARG A 63 5.89 7.15 -0.21
C ARG A 63 5.63 8.41 0.62
N ARG A 64 5.07 8.26 1.82
CA ARG A 64 4.89 9.37 2.76
C ARG A 64 6.25 9.89 3.20
N ALA A 65 6.40 11.22 3.28
CA ALA A 65 7.64 11.85 3.75
C ALA A 65 8.01 11.43 5.18
N ILE A 66 7.01 11.25 6.05
CA ILE A 66 7.18 10.69 7.40
C ILE A 66 6.87 9.20 7.34
N PRO A 67 7.78 8.31 7.79
CA PRO A 67 7.54 6.88 7.81
C PRO A 67 6.23 6.52 8.51
N ILE A 68 5.44 5.68 7.86
CA ILE A 68 4.18 5.15 8.39
C ILE A 68 4.38 3.69 8.81
N ASN A 69 3.90 3.33 10.00
CA ASN A 69 3.94 1.94 10.46
C ASN A 69 2.72 1.15 9.96
N ASP A 70 2.76 -0.18 10.12
CA ASP A 70 1.68 -1.05 9.66
C ASP A 70 0.33 -0.68 10.29
N GLY A 71 0.26 -0.49 11.60
CA GLY A 71 -0.99 -0.15 12.30
C GLY A 71 -1.64 1.15 11.81
N GLU A 72 -0.83 2.16 11.50
CA GLU A 72 -1.29 3.42 10.90
C GLU A 72 -1.76 3.25 9.45
N MET A 73 -1.20 2.28 8.73
CA MET A 73 -1.52 2.00 7.33
C MET A 73 -2.83 1.23 7.15
N ILE A 74 -3.16 0.34 8.09
CA ILE A 74 -4.32 -0.56 8.01
C ILE A 74 -5.63 0.17 7.72
N PRO A 75 -5.99 1.29 8.40
CA PRO A 75 -7.21 2.03 8.09
C PRO A 75 -7.29 2.49 6.63
N PHE A 76 -6.17 2.90 6.02
CA PHE A 76 -6.15 3.30 4.61
C PHE A 76 -6.41 2.12 3.67
N LEU A 77 -5.88 0.94 4.00
CA LEU A 77 -6.14 -0.30 3.26
C LEU A 77 -7.62 -0.70 3.38
N ILE A 78 -8.18 -0.71 4.60
CA ILE A 78 -9.59 -1.06 4.81
C ILE A 78 -10.50 -0.11 4.04
N ARG A 79 -10.30 1.22 4.17
CA ARG A 79 -11.14 2.24 3.52
C ARG A 79 -11.13 2.20 2.00
N GLY A 80 -10.20 1.48 1.37
CA GLY A 80 -10.21 1.36 -0.08
C GLY A 80 -10.57 -0.01 -0.63
N LEU A 81 -10.89 -1.00 0.20
CA LEU A 81 -11.51 -2.23 -0.28
C LEU A 81 -12.86 -1.94 -0.94
N ILE A 82 -13.16 -2.64 -2.04
CA ILE A 82 -14.37 -2.38 -2.82
C ILE A 82 -15.64 -2.86 -2.11
N ARG A 83 -15.56 -4.03 -1.45
CA ARG A 83 -16.69 -4.72 -0.80
C ARG A 83 -17.00 -4.15 0.59
N PRO A 84 -18.16 -3.49 0.80
CA PRO A 84 -18.54 -2.89 2.09
C PRO A 84 -18.58 -3.86 3.27
N GLU A 85 -18.99 -5.09 3.03
CA GLU A 85 -19.06 -6.17 4.02
C GLU A 85 -17.68 -6.56 4.54
N ILE A 86 -16.69 -6.70 3.65
CA ILE A 86 -15.29 -6.96 4.02
C ILE A 86 -14.72 -5.77 4.81
N ARG A 87 -15.02 -4.53 4.38
CA ARG A 87 -14.62 -3.33 5.13
C ARG A 87 -15.14 -3.37 6.56
N SER A 88 -16.41 -3.72 6.73
CA SER A 88 -17.07 -3.72 8.03
C SER A 88 -16.44 -4.74 9.00
N VAL A 89 -16.17 -5.96 8.51
CA VAL A 89 -15.48 -7.00 9.28
C VAL A 89 -14.07 -6.56 9.68
N MET A 90 -13.30 -6.06 8.71
CA MET A 90 -11.92 -5.60 8.94
C MET A 90 -11.87 -4.39 9.88
N MET A 91 -12.85 -3.47 9.85
CA MET A 91 -12.92 -2.36 10.82
C MET A 91 -13.29 -2.83 12.24
N GLY A 92 -14.11 -3.87 12.36
CA GLY A 92 -14.51 -4.44 13.65
C GLY A 92 -13.37 -5.15 14.37
N ASN A 93 -12.46 -5.78 13.61
CA ASN A 93 -11.24 -6.38 14.14
C ASN A 93 -10.04 -6.10 13.22
N PRO A 94 -9.45 -4.89 13.28
CA PRO A 94 -8.38 -4.48 12.38
C PRO A 94 -7.14 -5.38 12.51
N PRO A 95 -6.64 -5.95 11.40
CA PRO A 95 -5.38 -6.68 11.41
C PRO A 95 -4.21 -5.80 11.86
N ALA A 96 -3.28 -6.34 12.64
CA ALA A 96 -2.14 -5.56 13.17
C ALA A 96 -1.00 -5.35 12.15
N THR A 97 -0.97 -6.14 11.07
CA THR A 97 0.09 -6.12 10.05
C THR A 97 -0.47 -6.28 8.65
N VAL A 98 0.28 -5.84 7.64
CA VAL A 98 -0.10 -6.04 6.22
C VAL A 98 -0.26 -7.53 5.89
N ASN A 99 0.56 -8.40 6.49
CA ASN A 99 0.47 -9.85 6.25
C ASN A 99 -0.79 -10.46 6.87
N ALA A 100 -1.15 -10.04 8.10
CA ALA A 100 -2.40 -10.44 8.73
C ALA A 100 -3.60 -9.95 7.91
N PHE A 101 -3.54 -8.73 7.39
CA PHE A 101 -4.56 -8.18 6.50
C PHE A 101 -4.75 -9.03 5.24
N LEU A 102 -3.68 -9.36 4.52
CA LEU A 102 -3.74 -10.18 3.30
C LEU A 102 -4.27 -11.60 3.58
N THR A 103 -3.97 -12.15 4.75
CA THR A 103 -4.46 -13.46 5.17
C THR A 103 -5.96 -13.42 5.41
N GLU A 104 -6.42 -12.44 6.17
CA GLU A 104 -7.85 -12.28 6.48
C GLU A 104 -8.66 -11.89 5.24
N LEU A 105 -8.11 -11.05 4.36
CA LEU A 105 -8.77 -10.64 3.12
C LEU A 105 -9.06 -11.86 2.24
N ARG A 106 -8.07 -12.72 2.02
CA ARG A 106 -8.26 -13.97 1.25
C ARG A 106 -9.31 -14.88 1.86
N ARG A 107 -9.33 -14.99 3.20
CA ARG A 107 -10.36 -15.77 3.92
C ARG A 107 -11.76 -15.21 3.65
N LEU A 108 -11.94 -13.90 3.76
CA LEU A 108 -13.23 -13.23 3.53
C LEU A 108 -13.67 -13.31 2.06
N GLU A 109 -12.76 -13.09 1.12
CA GLU A 109 -13.03 -13.24 -0.32
C GLU A 109 -13.52 -14.65 -0.67
N SER A 110 -12.89 -15.69 -0.10
CA SER A 110 -13.29 -17.09 -0.31
C SER A 110 -14.69 -17.41 0.22
N ILE A 111 -15.11 -16.80 1.33
CA ILE A 111 -16.45 -16.98 1.90
C ILE A 111 -17.49 -16.33 1.00
N SER A 112 -17.22 -15.14 0.48
CA SER A 112 -18.12 -14.43 -0.43
C SER A 112 -18.26 -15.10 -1.80
N GLU A 113 -17.23 -15.84 -2.25
CA GLU A 113 -17.23 -16.60 -3.50
C GLU A 113 -17.85 -18.00 -3.36
N SER A 114 -17.99 -18.49 -2.12
CA SER A 114 -18.62 -19.78 -1.83
C SER A 114 -20.15 -19.66 -1.98
N PRO A 115 -20.81 -20.48 -2.80
CA PRO A 115 -22.19 -20.18 -3.20
C PRO A 115 -23.19 -20.44 -2.09
N THR A 116 -24.05 -19.44 -1.89
CA THR A 116 -25.49 -19.58 -1.64
C THR A 116 -26.26 -20.12 -2.88
N ASP A 117 -25.60 -20.77 -3.85
CA ASP A 117 -26.24 -21.53 -4.95
C ASP A 117 -26.57 -22.96 -4.49
N SER A 118 -27.26 -23.08 -3.36
CA SER A 118 -27.87 -24.34 -2.93
C SER A 118 -29.08 -24.05 -2.06
N THR A 119 -30.07 -23.38 -2.65
CA THR A 119 -31.46 -23.48 -2.18
C THR A 119 -32.39 -23.65 -3.38
N ALA A 120 -32.73 -24.93 -3.59
CA ALA A 120 -33.98 -25.53 -4.06
C ALA A 120 -34.78 -24.84 -5.18
#